data_AF-K2IEB0-F1
#
_entry.id   AF-K2IEB0-F1
#
_cell.length_a   1.000
_cell.length_b   1.000
_cell.length_c   1.000
_cell.angle_alpha   90.00
_cell.angle_beta   90.00
_cell.angle_gamma   90.00
#
_symmetry.space_group_name_H-M   'P 1'
#
loop_
_entity.id
_entity.type
_entity.pdbx_description
1 polymer ?
#
loop_
_entity_poly.entity_id
_entity_poly.type
_entity_poly.pdbx_seq_one_letter_code
_entity_poly.pdbx_strand_id
1 'polypeptide(L)'
;MSNGPWTDAENDLIVADYFAMLADDIAGRPYSKAKHRRALLPLLNGRSESSVEFKHQNISAVLKGFGEAWIPGYKSAFNFQMSLADAVARWLALNPGWLERLPDAQPSMGLREAASLWVGSAPTLSNQPPPQELEQMLHIARKFDVAGRDERNRALGRAGEERVLMHERATLQAAGRGDLSRKVRWVSQEDGDGAGYDIASFAQDGRPRLIEVKTTNGWERTPFHITRNELAVADERRSEWCLFRLWNFAREPRAFELYPPLDAHVSLTATTFQASFN
;
A
#
# COMPACT_ATOMS: atom_id res chain seq x y z
N MET A 1 -12.21 -27.09 26.68
CA MET A 1 -13.03 -25.97 27.18
C MET A 1 -12.73 -24.77 26.32
N SER A 2 -13.73 -24.01 25.89
CA SER A 2 -13.47 -22.76 25.17
C SER A 2 -12.86 -21.77 26.16
N ASN A 3 -11.55 -21.57 26.10
CA ASN A 3 -10.93 -20.43 26.77
C ASN A 3 -11.69 -19.20 26.27
N GLY A 4 -12.09 -18.31 27.19
CA GLY A 4 -12.97 -17.17 26.93
C GLY A 4 -12.47 -16.24 25.81
N PRO A 5 -13.12 -15.09 25.59
CA PRO A 5 -12.69 -14.14 24.55
C PRO A 5 -11.19 -13.81 24.68
N TRP A 6 -10.51 -13.55 23.55
CA TRP A 6 -9.11 -13.12 23.57
C TRP A 6 -9.03 -11.75 24.25
N THR A 7 -8.24 -11.68 25.32
CA THR A 7 -8.00 -10.43 26.05
C THR A 7 -7.06 -9.51 25.28
N ASP A 8 -7.05 -8.22 25.63
CA ASP A 8 -6.12 -7.26 25.02
C ASP A 8 -4.66 -7.64 25.26
N ALA A 9 -4.31 -8.11 26.47
CA ALA A 9 -2.97 -8.57 26.78
C ALA A 9 -2.56 -9.78 25.93
N GLU A 10 -3.45 -10.76 25.72
CA GLU A 10 -3.17 -11.88 24.81
C GLU A 10 -3.02 -11.41 23.36
N ASN A 11 -3.86 -10.46 22.91
CA ASN A 11 -3.76 -9.88 21.57
C ASN A 11 -2.44 -9.13 21.37
N ASP A 12 -2.01 -8.32 22.34
CA ASP A 12 -0.76 -7.56 22.26
C ASP A 12 0.46 -8.50 22.20
N LEU A 13 0.47 -9.57 23.00
CA LEU A 13 1.54 -10.57 22.99
C LEU A 13 1.64 -11.30 21.63
N ILE A 14 0.53 -11.78 21.09
CA ILE A 14 0.54 -12.51 19.83
C ILE A 14 0.83 -11.61 18.62
N VAL A 15 0.40 -10.35 18.67
CA VAL A 15 0.73 -9.35 17.66
C VAL A 15 2.23 -9.05 17.67
N ALA A 16 2.83 -8.86 18.85
CA ALA A 16 4.27 -8.64 18.96
C ALA A 16 5.09 -9.84 18.43
N ASP A 17 4.69 -11.07 18.78
CA ASP A 17 5.33 -12.29 18.26
C ASP A 17 5.19 -12.40 16.72
N TYR A 18 4.01 -12.07 16.18
CA TYR A 18 3.78 -12.06 14.74
C TYR A 18 4.69 -11.06 14.03
N PHE A 19 4.80 -9.82 14.53
CA PHE A 19 5.67 -8.82 13.91
C PHE A 19 7.16 -9.17 14.02
N ALA A 20 7.59 -9.85 15.09
CA ALA A 20 8.95 -10.38 15.17
C ALA A 20 9.24 -11.39 14.05
N MET A 21 8.31 -12.33 13.81
CA MET A 21 8.41 -13.26 12.67
C MET A 21 8.37 -12.53 11.32
N LEU A 22 7.49 -11.53 11.17
CA LEU A 22 7.35 -10.78 9.91
C LEU A 22 8.60 -9.95 9.62
N ALA A 23 9.29 -9.44 10.65
CA ALA A 23 10.57 -8.74 10.48
C ALA A 23 11.65 -9.67 9.90
N ASP A 24 11.71 -10.92 10.36
CA ASP A 24 12.61 -11.93 9.81
C ASP A 24 12.21 -12.34 8.39
N ASP A 25 10.91 -12.53 8.14
CA ASP A 25 10.37 -12.86 6.81
C ASP A 25 10.73 -11.79 5.76
N ILE A 26 10.52 -10.51 6.07
CA ILE A 26 10.86 -9.38 5.20
C ILE A 26 12.37 -9.32 4.95
N ALA A 27 13.19 -9.56 5.97
CA ALA A 27 14.64 -9.53 5.85
C ALA A 27 15.25 -10.82 5.24
N GLY A 28 14.42 -11.80 4.84
CA GLY A 28 14.89 -13.09 4.36
C GLY A 28 15.65 -13.92 5.41
N ARG A 29 15.52 -13.59 6.70
CA ARG A 29 16.13 -14.34 7.79
C ARG A 29 15.29 -15.58 8.12
N PRO A 30 15.93 -16.71 8.46
CA PRO A 30 15.20 -17.92 8.81
C PRO A 30 14.46 -17.75 10.15
N TYR A 31 13.19 -18.08 10.19
CA TYR A 31 12.37 -18.16 11.41
C TYR A 31 11.54 -19.45 11.42
N SER A 32 11.07 -19.86 12.60
CA SER A 32 10.26 -21.07 12.76
C SER A 32 8.93 -20.77 13.43
N LYS A 33 7.84 -20.82 12.65
CA LYS A 33 6.45 -20.66 13.13
C LYS A 33 6.15 -21.56 14.33
N ALA A 34 6.63 -22.81 14.31
CA ALA A 34 6.45 -23.75 15.41
C ALA A 34 7.25 -23.38 16.67
N LYS A 35 8.45 -22.80 16.52
CA LYS A 35 9.25 -22.31 17.66
C LYS A 35 8.57 -21.11 18.33
N HIS A 36 8.11 -20.14 17.54
CA HIS A 36 7.37 -18.97 18.03
C HIS A 36 6.10 -19.38 18.77
N ARG A 37 5.27 -20.24 18.17
CA ARG A 37 4.07 -20.78 18.85
C ARG A 37 4.39 -21.44 20.19
N ARG A 38 5.39 -22.34 20.24
CA ARG A 38 5.79 -23.01 21.50
C ARG A 38 6.28 -22.03 22.57
N ALA A 39 6.96 -20.96 22.18
CA ALA A 39 7.42 -19.93 23.10
C ALA A 39 6.25 -19.05 23.61
N LEU A 40 5.22 -18.85 22.80
CA LEU A 40 4.08 -18.00 23.12
C LEU A 40 3.04 -18.70 24.01
N LEU A 41 2.82 -20.01 23.83
CA LEU A 41 1.80 -20.80 24.56
C LEU A 41 1.79 -20.61 26.09
N PRO A 42 2.94 -20.62 26.80
CA PRO A 42 2.96 -20.44 28.26
C PRO A 42 2.41 -19.08 28.71
N LEU A 43 2.38 -18.08 27.82
CA LEU A 43 1.94 -16.71 28.12
C LEU A 43 0.46 -16.47 27.78
N LEU A 44 -0.21 -17.43 27.14
CA LEU A 44 -1.56 -17.26 26.61
C LEU A 44 -2.60 -18.06 27.38
N ASN A 45 -2.59 -18.05 28.72
CA ASN A 45 -3.68 -18.55 29.57
C ASN A 45 -4.30 -19.90 29.11
N GLY A 46 -3.45 -20.86 28.71
CA GLY A 46 -3.87 -22.19 28.28
C GLY A 46 -4.47 -22.30 26.87
N ARG A 47 -4.28 -21.33 25.97
CA ARG A 47 -4.68 -21.44 24.54
C ARG A 47 -4.02 -22.66 23.89
N SER A 48 -4.70 -23.26 22.92
CA SER A 48 -4.15 -24.37 22.13
C SER A 48 -3.29 -23.88 20.97
N GLU A 49 -2.39 -24.72 20.46
CA GLU A 49 -1.59 -24.41 19.26
C GLU A 49 -2.45 -24.02 18.06
N SER A 50 -3.55 -24.77 17.83
CA SER A 50 -4.49 -24.47 16.75
C SER A 50 -5.16 -23.10 16.92
N SER A 51 -5.47 -22.70 18.16
CA SER A 51 -6.03 -21.37 18.43
C SER A 51 -5.01 -20.27 18.12
N VAL A 52 -3.74 -20.47 18.44
CA VAL A 52 -2.66 -19.51 18.16
C VAL A 52 -2.43 -19.40 16.65
N GLU A 53 -2.40 -20.53 15.94
CA GLU A 53 -2.23 -20.54 14.49
C GLU A 53 -3.40 -19.87 13.76
N PHE A 54 -4.65 -20.13 14.18
CA PHE A 54 -5.81 -19.43 13.64
C PHE A 54 -5.76 -17.92 13.95
N LYS A 55 -5.27 -17.54 15.13
CA LYS A 55 -5.11 -16.13 15.50
C LYS A 55 -4.03 -15.45 14.65
N HIS A 56 -2.94 -16.13 14.27
CA HIS A 56 -1.98 -15.61 13.28
C HIS A 56 -2.62 -15.39 11.90
N GLN A 57 -3.53 -16.28 11.47
CA GLN A 57 -4.32 -16.07 10.25
C GLN A 57 -5.24 -14.85 10.36
N ASN A 58 -5.79 -14.60 11.55
CA ASN A 58 -6.55 -13.38 11.81
C ASN A 58 -5.67 -12.12 11.73
N ILE A 59 -4.44 -12.16 12.26
CA ILE A 59 -3.49 -11.04 12.14
C ILE A 59 -3.18 -10.77 10.67
N SER A 60 -2.94 -11.80 9.84
CA SER A 60 -2.77 -11.60 8.39
C SER A 60 -3.97 -10.89 7.74
N ALA A 61 -5.20 -11.22 8.17
CA ALA A 61 -6.41 -10.56 7.66
C ALA A 61 -6.51 -9.10 8.11
N VAL A 62 -6.15 -8.80 9.36
CA VAL A 62 -6.05 -7.44 9.87
C VAL A 62 -5.00 -6.64 9.08
N LEU A 63 -3.79 -7.16 8.93
CA LEU A 63 -2.71 -6.50 8.18
C LEU A 63 -3.09 -6.19 6.73
N LYS A 64 -3.85 -7.09 6.08
CA LYS A 64 -4.40 -6.82 4.75
C LYS A 64 -5.33 -5.60 4.73
N GLY A 65 -6.14 -5.40 5.77
CA GLY A 65 -6.97 -4.20 5.95
C GLY A 65 -6.17 -2.93 6.28
N PHE A 66 -5.05 -3.07 6.98
CA PHE A 66 -4.09 -1.98 7.23
C PHE A 66 -3.22 -1.64 6.00
N GLY A 67 -3.31 -2.40 4.91
CA GLY A 67 -2.42 -2.24 3.77
C GLY A 67 -0.97 -2.58 4.09
N GLU A 68 -0.74 -3.55 4.98
CA GLU A 68 0.58 -4.05 5.37
C GLU A 68 0.87 -5.41 4.74
N ALA A 69 2.17 -5.73 4.67
CA ALA A 69 2.61 -7.09 4.35
C ALA A 69 2.21 -8.07 5.46
N TRP A 70 2.05 -9.34 5.10
CA TRP A 70 1.78 -10.42 6.04
C TRP A 70 2.61 -11.65 5.67
N ILE A 71 2.81 -12.52 6.66
CA ILE A 71 3.64 -13.72 6.51
C ILE A 71 2.98 -14.72 5.53
N PRO A 72 3.68 -15.13 4.45
CA PRO A 72 3.21 -16.18 3.57
C PRO A 72 2.90 -17.48 4.33
N GLY A 73 1.83 -18.16 3.95
CA GLY A 73 1.37 -19.41 4.59
C GLY A 73 0.47 -19.21 5.81
N TYR A 74 0.35 -18.01 6.39
CA TYR A 74 -0.79 -17.67 7.25
C TYR A 74 -1.89 -17.05 6.39
N LYS A 75 -2.74 -17.91 5.81
CA LYS A 75 -3.88 -17.49 4.98
C LYS A 75 -4.76 -16.54 5.79
N SER A 76 -5.09 -15.38 5.23
CA SER A 76 -5.93 -14.36 5.90
C SER A 76 -7.31 -14.94 6.25
N ALA A 77 -7.61 -15.03 7.54
CA ALA A 77 -8.92 -15.46 8.04
C ALA A 77 -9.64 -14.26 8.69
N PHE A 78 -10.77 -13.85 8.14
CA PHE A 78 -11.45 -12.60 8.52
C PHE A 78 -12.42 -12.71 9.71
N ASN A 79 -12.54 -13.89 10.30
CA ASN A 79 -13.32 -14.09 11.52
C ASN A 79 -12.50 -13.67 12.76
N PHE A 80 -12.57 -12.39 13.14
CA PHE A 80 -11.90 -11.86 14.33
C PHE A 80 -12.68 -10.71 14.98
N GLN A 81 -12.40 -10.50 16.27
CA GLN A 81 -12.90 -9.34 17.02
C GLN A 81 -12.06 -8.10 16.71
N MET A 82 -12.70 -6.92 16.70
CA MET A 82 -12.03 -5.65 16.40
C MET A 82 -10.89 -5.31 17.37
N SER A 83 -10.91 -5.86 18.59
CA SER A 83 -9.81 -5.74 19.57
C SER A 83 -8.46 -6.24 19.05
N LEU A 84 -8.46 -7.19 18.10
CA LEU A 84 -7.23 -7.61 17.42
C LEU A 84 -6.70 -6.53 16.47
N ALA A 85 -7.58 -5.82 15.77
CA ALA A 85 -7.18 -4.70 14.93
C ALA A 85 -6.69 -3.53 15.78
N ASP A 86 -7.32 -3.28 16.93
CA ASP A 86 -6.85 -2.29 17.90
C ASP A 86 -5.46 -2.65 18.45
N ALA A 87 -5.17 -3.93 18.71
CA ALA A 87 -3.84 -4.41 19.11
C ALA A 87 -2.77 -4.19 18.03
N VAL A 88 -3.10 -4.48 16.75
CA VAL A 88 -2.21 -4.17 15.63
C VAL A 88 -1.95 -2.66 15.51
N ALA A 89 -2.98 -1.84 15.66
CA ALA A 89 -2.83 -0.39 15.63
C ALA A 89 -1.93 0.12 16.77
N ARG A 90 -2.12 -0.39 18.00
CA ARG A 90 -1.25 -0.07 19.15
C ARG A 90 0.20 -0.44 18.86
N TRP A 91 0.43 -1.63 18.31
CA TRP A 91 1.78 -2.07 17.97
C TRP A 91 2.43 -1.15 16.93
N LEU A 92 1.72 -0.79 15.85
CA LEU A 92 2.22 0.12 14.81
C LEU A 92 2.52 1.52 15.37
N ALA A 93 1.66 2.05 16.25
CA ALA A 93 1.87 3.35 16.89
C ALA A 93 3.12 3.37 17.79
N LEU A 94 3.44 2.25 18.45
CA LEU A 94 4.65 2.10 19.26
C LEU A 94 5.91 1.81 18.44
N ASN A 95 5.76 1.45 17.16
CA ASN A 95 6.85 1.10 16.26
C ASN A 95 6.78 1.93 14.97
N PRO A 96 6.89 3.27 15.03
CA PRO A 96 6.73 4.14 13.86
C PRO A 96 7.75 3.84 12.75
N GLY A 97 8.98 3.45 13.13
CA GLY A 97 10.00 2.99 12.21
C GLY A 97 9.60 1.75 11.40
N TRP A 98 8.51 1.04 11.76
CA TRP A 98 7.97 -0.03 10.95
C TRP A 98 7.37 0.50 9.65
N LEU A 99 6.62 1.61 9.73
CA LEU A 99 5.92 2.19 8.59
C LEU A 99 6.86 2.99 7.68
N GLU A 100 7.91 3.58 8.26
CA GLU A 100 8.92 4.38 7.55
C GLU A 100 9.95 3.53 6.80
N ARG A 101 9.91 2.20 6.94
CA ARG A 101 10.80 1.34 6.17
C ARG A 101 10.55 1.53 4.68
N LEU A 102 11.60 1.95 3.99
CA LEU A 102 11.68 1.68 2.57
C LEU A 102 11.75 0.17 2.38
N PRO A 103 11.08 -0.38 1.37
CA PRO A 103 11.40 -1.72 0.91
C PRO A 103 12.91 -1.71 0.66
N ASP A 104 13.66 -2.64 1.26
CA ASP A 104 15.07 -2.79 0.89
C ASP A 104 15.09 -2.89 -0.64
N ALA A 105 15.67 -1.88 -1.28
CA ALA A 105 16.04 -1.97 -2.67
C ALA A 105 16.94 -3.20 -2.69
N GLN A 106 16.41 -4.34 -3.14
CA GLN A 106 17.24 -5.51 -3.31
C GLN A 106 18.50 -5.02 -4.01
N PRO A 107 19.70 -5.31 -3.48
CA PRO A 107 20.90 -5.01 -4.22
C PRO A 107 20.74 -5.80 -5.51
N SER A 108 20.48 -5.09 -6.61
CA SER A 108 20.64 -5.62 -7.95
C SER A 108 22.13 -5.85 -8.12
N MET A 109 22.61 -6.93 -7.50
CA MET A 109 23.88 -7.55 -7.79
C MET A 109 23.82 -7.94 -9.27
N GLY A 110 24.34 -7.05 -10.11
CA GLY A 110 24.51 -7.24 -11.54
C GLY A 110 23.31 -6.81 -12.37
N LEU A 111 23.45 -5.69 -13.08
CA LEU A 111 23.04 -5.47 -14.47
C LEU A 111 21.76 -6.20 -14.96
N ARG A 112 20.69 -6.24 -14.17
CA ARG A 112 19.36 -6.56 -14.65
C ARG A 112 18.68 -5.22 -14.89
N GLU A 113 18.27 -5.00 -16.15
CA GLU A 113 17.31 -3.96 -16.49
C GLU A 113 16.27 -3.89 -15.37
N ALA A 114 16.05 -2.69 -14.82
CA ALA A 114 15.07 -2.48 -13.76
C ALA A 114 13.78 -3.21 -14.17
N ALA A 115 13.40 -4.26 -13.42
CA ALA A 115 12.33 -5.16 -13.82
C ALA A 115 11.11 -4.34 -14.28
N SER A 116 10.53 -4.69 -15.42
CA SER A 116 9.39 -3.95 -15.96
C SER A 116 8.27 -3.87 -14.92
N LEU A 117 7.78 -2.67 -14.66
CA LEU A 117 6.63 -2.48 -13.79
C LEU A 117 5.40 -3.05 -14.51
N TRP A 118 4.72 -4.01 -13.88
CA TRP A 118 3.49 -4.54 -14.45
C TRP A 118 2.35 -3.54 -14.23
N VAL A 119 1.80 -3.01 -15.32
CA VAL A 119 0.63 -2.13 -15.33
C VAL A 119 -0.57 -2.92 -15.85
N GLY A 120 -1.52 -3.20 -14.96
CA GLY A 120 -2.74 -3.96 -15.25
C GLY A 120 -3.99 -3.09 -15.37
N SER A 121 -5.13 -3.75 -15.57
CA SER A 121 -6.44 -3.09 -15.56
C SER A 121 -6.85 -2.65 -14.15
N ALA A 122 -7.46 -1.47 -14.06
CA ALA A 122 -7.99 -0.99 -12.79
C ALA A 122 -9.08 -1.93 -12.23
N PRO A 123 -9.22 -2.07 -10.90
CA PRO A 123 -10.18 -2.98 -10.29
C PRO A 123 -11.65 -2.66 -10.63
N THR A 124 -11.97 -1.42 -10.98
CA THR A 124 -13.31 -0.99 -11.40
C THR A 124 -13.60 -1.24 -12.87
N LEU A 125 -12.57 -1.56 -13.66
CA LEU A 125 -12.69 -1.97 -15.07
C LEU A 125 -12.58 -3.50 -15.24
N SER A 126 -12.47 -4.23 -14.14
CA SER A 126 -12.40 -5.69 -14.13
C SER A 126 -13.78 -6.31 -13.94
N ASN A 127 -14.06 -7.37 -14.69
CA ASN A 127 -15.28 -8.18 -14.52
C ASN A 127 -15.18 -9.16 -13.33
N GLN A 128 -14.05 -9.19 -12.62
CA GLN A 128 -13.92 -10.06 -11.45
C GLN A 128 -14.75 -9.53 -10.28
N PRO A 129 -15.50 -10.41 -9.59
CA PRO A 129 -16.22 -9.98 -8.40
C PRO A 129 -15.22 -9.49 -7.34
N PRO A 130 -15.58 -8.46 -6.56
CA PRO A 130 -14.73 -8.04 -5.46
C PRO A 130 -14.50 -9.17 -4.44
N PRO A 131 -13.40 -9.13 -3.67
CA PRO A 131 -13.18 -10.08 -2.58
C PRO A 131 -14.37 -10.10 -1.60
N GLN A 132 -14.70 -11.27 -1.07
CA GLN A 132 -15.82 -11.42 -0.12
C GLN A 132 -15.64 -10.52 1.12
N GLU A 133 -14.40 -10.26 1.52
CA GLU A 133 -14.05 -9.51 2.71
C GLU A 133 -13.78 -8.02 2.44
N LEU A 134 -14.13 -7.53 1.24
CA LEU A 134 -14.00 -6.14 0.81
C LEU A 134 -14.46 -5.14 1.88
N GLU A 135 -15.69 -5.29 2.37
CA GLU A 135 -16.28 -4.33 3.31
C GLU A 135 -15.54 -4.29 4.65
N GLN A 136 -15.09 -5.45 5.14
CA GLN A 136 -14.34 -5.53 6.39
C GLN A 136 -12.95 -4.91 6.24
N MET A 137 -12.30 -5.13 5.09
CA MET A 137 -11.01 -4.50 4.77
C MET A 137 -11.15 -2.97 4.66
N LEU A 138 -12.18 -2.48 3.97
CA LEU A 138 -12.46 -1.05 3.87
C LEU A 138 -12.84 -0.45 5.23
N HIS A 139 -13.57 -1.17 6.07
CA HIS A 139 -13.91 -0.73 7.41
C HIS A 139 -12.66 -0.52 8.27
N ILE A 140 -11.70 -1.45 8.24
CA ILE A 140 -10.41 -1.31 8.92
C ILE A 140 -9.63 -0.12 8.36
N ALA A 141 -9.50 -0.04 7.03
CA ALA A 141 -8.77 1.03 6.38
C ALA A 141 -9.31 2.42 6.74
N ARG A 142 -10.64 2.58 6.81
CA ARG A 142 -11.29 3.82 7.26
C ARG A 142 -11.10 4.07 8.74
N LYS A 143 -11.33 3.06 9.60
CA LYS A 143 -11.24 3.20 11.06
C LYS A 143 -9.85 3.66 11.51
N PHE A 144 -8.79 3.20 10.83
CA PHE A 144 -7.41 3.47 11.20
C PHE A 144 -6.70 4.46 10.27
N ASP A 145 -7.43 5.21 9.43
CA ASP A 145 -6.90 6.23 8.52
C ASP A 145 -5.70 5.74 7.69
N VAL A 146 -5.83 4.58 7.03
CA VAL A 146 -4.75 4.02 6.20
C VAL A 146 -4.40 4.97 5.05
N ALA A 147 -5.40 5.64 4.46
CA ALA A 147 -5.18 6.64 3.41
C ALA A 147 -4.33 7.81 3.92
N GLY A 148 -4.67 8.41 5.06
CA GLY A 148 -3.87 9.49 5.63
C GLY A 148 -2.51 9.01 6.14
N ARG A 149 -2.39 7.77 6.62
CA ARG A 149 -1.10 7.19 6.99
C ARG A 149 -0.15 7.08 5.79
N ASP A 150 -0.64 6.55 4.68
CA ASP A 150 0.13 6.42 3.45
C ASP A 150 0.50 7.80 2.89
N GLU A 151 -0.43 8.76 2.92
CA GLU A 151 -0.19 10.17 2.52
C GLU A 151 0.90 10.86 3.37
N ARG A 152 0.91 10.63 4.69
CA ARG A 152 1.94 11.20 5.58
C ARG A 152 3.31 10.52 5.41
N ASN A 153 3.35 9.34 4.79
CA ASN A 153 4.58 8.58 4.58
C ASN A 153 5.37 9.12 3.39
N ARG A 154 6.12 10.19 3.62
CA ARG A 154 6.97 10.83 2.59
C ARG A 154 7.98 9.86 1.96
N ALA A 155 8.47 8.88 2.71
CA ALA A 155 9.41 7.89 2.18
C ALA A 155 8.72 6.98 1.15
N LEU A 156 7.49 6.53 1.43
CA LEU A 156 6.67 5.75 0.52
C LEU A 156 6.27 6.53 -0.73
N GLY A 157 5.80 7.78 -0.57
CA GLY A 157 5.43 8.66 -1.68
C GLY A 157 6.60 8.85 -2.66
N ARG A 158 7.74 9.31 -2.13
CA ARG A 158 8.96 9.54 -2.92
C ARG A 158 9.47 8.29 -3.63
N ALA A 159 9.46 7.13 -2.95
CA ALA A 159 9.88 5.88 -3.57
C ALA A 159 8.95 5.44 -4.71
N GLY A 160 7.65 5.71 -4.57
CA GLY A 160 6.65 5.48 -5.61
C GLY A 160 6.85 6.38 -6.82
N GLU A 161 7.00 7.68 -6.60
CA GLU A 161 7.27 8.67 -7.66
C GLU A 161 8.56 8.34 -8.42
N GLU A 162 9.65 8.00 -7.71
CA GLU A 162 10.91 7.54 -8.32
C GLU A 162 10.70 6.30 -9.19
N ARG A 163 9.91 5.33 -8.70
CA ARG A 163 9.61 4.10 -9.43
C ARG A 163 8.85 4.38 -10.73
N VAL A 164 7.88 5.30 -10.70
CA VAL A 164 7.12 5.73 -11.89
C VAL A 164 8.02 6.50 -12.85
N LEU A 165 8.86 7.41 -12.38
CA LEU A 165 9.82 8.13 -13.20
C LEU A 165 10.74 7.17 -13.98
N MET A 166 11.30 6.16 -13.29
CA MET A 166 12.13 5.14 -13.93
C MET A 166 11.33 4.30 -14.93
N HIS A 167 10.08 3.96 -14.62
CA HIS A 167 9.19 3.23 -15.54
C HIS A 167 8.94 4.03 -16.82
N GLU A 168 8.54 5.30 -16.71
CA GLU A 168 8.25 6.16 -17.87
C GLU A 168 9.46 6.32 -18.78
N ARG A 169 10.65 6.57 -18.20
CA ARG A 169 11.90 6.67 -18.94
C ARG A 169 12.24 5.38 -19.69
N ALA A 170 12.12 4.23 -19.01
CA ALA A 170 12.38 2.93 -19.60
C ALA A 170 11.39 2.60 -20.73
N THR A 171 10.10 2.88 -20.54
CA THR A 171 9.05 2.67 -21.54
C THR A 171 9.32 3.49 -22.81
N LEU A 172 9.66 4.77 -22.68
CA LEU A 172 10.02 5.62 -23.83
C LEU A 172 11.32 5.17 -24.50
N GLN A 173 12.32 4.74 -23.73
CA GLN A 173 13.58 4.21 -24.25
C GLN A 173 13.35 2.95 -25.09
N ALA A 174 12.55 2.01 -24.57
CA ALA A 174 12.18 0.77 -25.26
C ALA A 174 11.37 1.02 -26.54
N ALA A 175 10.58 2.11 -26.57
CA ALA A 175 9.86 2.56 -27.76
C ALA A 175 10.73 3.35 -28.77
N GLY A 176 12.04 3.43 -28.56
CA GLY A 176 12.96 4.19 -29.42
C GLY A 176 12.87 5.71 -29.28
N ARG A 177 12.08 6.21 -28.31
CA ARG A 177 11.88 7.64 -28.02
C ARG A 177 12.85 8.14 -26.95
N GLY A 178 14.14 7.88 -27.15
CA GLY A 178 15.19 8.38 -26.25
C GLY A 178 15.22 9.91 -26.15
N ASP A 179 14.75 10.61 -27.19
CA ASP A 179 14.54 12.06 -27.20
C ASP A 179 13.52 12.54 -26.16
N LEU A 180 12.43 11.78 -25.95
CA LEU A 180 11.40 12.08 -24.94
C LEU A 180 11.78 11.56 -23.57
N SER A 181 12.40 10.38 -23.48
CA SER A 181 12.84 9.79 -22.21
C SER A 181 13.72 10.76 -21.41
N ARG A 182 14.63 11.48 -22.08
CA ARG A 182 15.47 12.51 -21.45
C ARG A 182 14.71 13.76 -20.98
N LYS A 183 13.49 13.97 -21.45
CA LYS A 183 12.63 15.12 -21.10
C LYS A 183 11.64 14.79 -19.99
N VAL A 184 11.57 13.54 -19.52
CA VAL A 184 10.71 13.16 -18.38
C VAL A 184 11.25 13.82 -17.10
N ARG A 185 10.37 14.55 -16.40
CA ARG A 185 10.69 15.36 -15.21
C ARG A 185 9.91 14.91 -13.98
N TRP A 186 10.52 15.08 -12.81
CA TRP A 186 9.87 14.87 -11.51
C TRP A 186 9.42 16.23 -10.98
N VAL A 187 8.22 16.65 -11.36
CA VAL A 187 7.70 18.00 -11.16
C VAL A 187 7.46 18.32 -9.69
N SER A 188 6.84 17.43 -8.91
CA SER A 188 6.62 17.68 -7.47
C SER A 188 7.94 17.83 -6.69
N GLN A 189 8.99 17.11 -7.08
CA GLN A 189 10.33 17.20 -6.48
C GLN A 189 11.13 18.43 -6.95
N GLU A 190 10.98 18.86 -8.21
CA GLU A 190 11.74 19.97 -8.84
C GLU A 190 11.07 21.34 -8.62
N ASP A 191 9.75 21.41 -8.81
CA ASP A 191 8.95 22.64 -8.89
C ASP A 191 7.96 22.78 -7.69
N GLY A 192 7.75 21.70 -6.93
CA GLY A 192 6.81 21.62 -5.80
C GLY A 192 5.40 21.11 -6.19
N ASP A 193 4.55 20.87 -5.19
CA ASP A 193 3.26 20.17 -5.36
C ASP A 193 2.13 21.02 -6.00
N GLY A 194 2.44 22.28 -6.35
CA GLY A 194 1.46 23.24 -6.88
C GLY A 194 0.93 22.87 -8.28
N ALA A 195 1.62 22.00 -9.01
CA ALA A 195 1.28 21.64 -10.38
C ALA A 195 0.05 20.71 -10.51
N GLY A 196 -0.30 19.99 -9.43
CA GLY A 196 -1.41 19.01 -9.41
C GLY A 196 -1.12 17.69 -10.11
N TYR A 197 0.17 17.34 -10.25
CA TYR A 197 0.70 16.06 -10.73
C TYR A 197 2.19 15.95 -10.35
N ASP A 198 2.70 14.72 -10.25
CA ASP A 198 4.08 14.45 -9.82
C ASP A 198 5.07 14.38 -10.98
N ILE A 199 4.71 13.68 -12.07
CA ILE A 199 5.62 13.38 -13.18
C ILE A 199 5.08 13.96 -14.49
N ALA A 200 5.93 14.74 -15.17
CA ALA A 200 5.70 15.13 -16.56
C ALA A 200 6.40 14.14 -17.50
N SER A 201 5.61 13.44 -18.31
CA SER A 201 6.06 12.42 -19.25
C SER A 201 5.41 12.65 -20.63
N PHE A 202 5.54 11.67 -21.51
CA PHE A 202 5.01 11.71 -22.87
C PHE A 202 4.47 10.34 -23.28
N ALA A 203 3.40 10.34 -24.07
CA ALA A 203 3.02 9.17 -24.85
C ALA A 203 4.05 8.91 -25.97
N GLN A 204 4.02 7.71 -26.56
CA GLN A 204 4.95 7.33 -27.63
C GLN A 204 4.85 8.22 -28.88
N ASP A 205 3.66 8.78 -29.14
CA ASP A 205 3.39 9.74 -30.21
C ASP A 205 3.85 11.18 -29.87
N GLY A 206 4.35 11.40 -28.65
CA GLY A 206 4.85 12.70 -28.17
C GLY A 206 3.81 13.58 -27.50
N ARG A 207 2.55 13.15 -27.37
CA ARG A 207 1.56 13.90 -26.58
C ARG A 207 2.01 14.00 -25.12
N PRO A 208 1.83 15.15 -24.46
CA PRO A 208 2.10 15.28 -23.04
C PRO A 208 1.30 14.26 -22.21
N ARG A 209 1.93 13.78 -21.14
CA ARG A 209 1.32 12.89 -20.17
C ARG A 209 1.68 13.39 -18.77
N LEU A 210 0.68 13.59 -17.93
CA LEU A 210 0.81 14.19 -16.61
C LEU A 210 0.34 13.17 -15.61
N ILE A 211 1.22 12.78 -14.69
CA ILE A 211 1.00 11.61 -13.88
C ILE A 211 0.99 12.01 -12.42
N GLU A 212 -0.14 11.79 -11.76
CA GLU A 212 -0.28 11.83 -10.31
C GLU A 212 -0.05 10.43 -9.74
N VAL A 213 0.93 10.27 -8.86
CA VAL A 213 1.36 8.98 -8.33
C VAL A 213 0.76 8.78 -6.94
N LYS A 214 0.00 7.69 -6.76
CA LYS A 214 -0.46 7.29 -5.43
C LYS A 214 0.07 5.90 -5.10
N THR A 215 0.76 5.78 -3.96
CA THR A 215 1.49 4.56 -3.60
C THR A 215 0.97 3.99 -2.30
N THR A 216 0.79 2.66 -2.27
CA THR A 216 0.43 1.92 -1.05
C THR A 216 1.16 0.59 -0.97
N ASN A 217 1.47 0.14 0.24
CA ASN A 217 1.90 -1.25 0.48
C ASN A 217 0.71 -2.23 0.50
N GLY A 218 -0.50 -1.70 0.54
CA GLY A 218 -1.72 -2.47 0.56
C GLY A 218 -2.09 -3.07 -0.79
N TRP A 219 -3.33 -3.52 -0.82
CA TRP A 219 -3.96 -4.15 -1.98
C TRP A 219 -4.54 -3.09 -2.94
N GLU A 220 -4.96 -3.53 -4.12
CA GLU A 220 -5.32 -2.68 -5.25
C GLU A 220 -6.51 -1.74 -5.02
N ARG A 221 -7.34 -1.97 -3.98
CA ARG A 221 -8.43 -1.05 -3.58
C ARG A 221 -8.23 -0.39 -2.22
N THR A 222 -7.01 -0.38 -1.70
CA THR A 222 -6.69 0.42 -0.50
C THR A 222 -7.09 1.88 -0.77
N PRO A 223 -7.84 2.55 0.12
CA PRO A 223 -8.20 3.96 -0.04
C PRO A 223 -6.97 4.86 -0.12
N PHE A 224 -7.14 6.05 -0.69
CA PHE A 224 -6.10 7.07 -0.82
C PHE A 224 -6.70 8.45 -0.83
N HIS A 225 -5.88 9.46 -0.53
CA HIS A 225 -6.27 10.85 -0.65
C HIS A 225 -5.95 11.38 -2.04
N ILE A 226 -6.79 12.30 -2.49
CA ILE A 226 -6.58 13.10 -3.70
C ILE A 226 -6.94 14.54 -3.34
N THR A 227 -6.05 15.48 -3.65
CA THR A 227 -6.24 16.87 -3.25
C THR A 227 -7.23 17.59 -4.17
N ARG A 228 -7.75 18.74 -3.70
CA ARG A 228 -8.58 19.61 -4.55
C ARG A 228 -7.82 20.08 -5.79
N ASN A 229 -6.52 20.35 -5.67
CA ASN A 229 -5.68 20.80 -6.77
C ASN A 229 -5.52 19.69 -7.82
N GLU A 230 -5.18 18.47 -7.39
CA GLU A 230 -5.10 17.29 -8.27
C GLU A 230 -6.41 17.06 -9.02
N LEU A 231 -7.55 17.11 -8.33
CA LEU A 231 -8.87 16.97 -8.97
C LEU A 231 -9.14 18.07 -10.01
N ALA A 232 -8.83 19.33 -9.67
CA ALA A 232 -9.03 20.45 -10.59
C ALA A 232 -8.17 20.32 -11.85
N VAL A 233 -6.90 19.96 -11.71
CA VAL A 233 -5.98 19.77 -12.85
C VAL A 233 -6.36 18.54 -13.67
N ALA A 234 -6.81 17.46 -13.03
CA ALA A 234 -7.33 16.28 -13.70
C ALA A 234 -8.54 16.62 -14.59
N ASP A 235 -9.45 17.47 -14.09
CA ASP A 235 -10.62 17.92 -14.83
C ASP A 235 -10.30 18.94 -15.93
N GLU A 236 -9.31 19.80 -15.73
CA GLU A 236 -8.86 20.77 -16.74
C GLU A 236 -8.11 20.08 -17.89
N ARG A 237 -7.28 19.08 -17.58
CA ARG A 237 -6.36 18.44 -18.53
C ARG A 237 -6.66 16.96 -18.77
N ARG A 238 -7.94 16.62 -18.95
CA ARG A 238 -8.46 15.24 -19.08
C ARG A 238 -7.75 14.37 -20.11
N SER A 239 -7.27 14.96 -21.20
CA SER A 239 -6.59 14.22 -22.28
C SER A 239 -5.13 13.87 -21.99
N GLU A 240 -4.53 14.50 -20.98
CA GLU A 240 -3.11 14.40 -20.65
C GLU A 240 -2.88 13.82 -19.26
N TRP A 241 -3.79 14.09 -18.32
CA TRP A 241 -3.67 13.70 -16.91
C TRP A 241 -4.13 12.27 -16.65
N CYS A 242 -3.38 11.53 -15.84
CA CYS A 242 -3.79 10.24 -15.30
C CYS A 242 -3.31 10.03 -13.86
N LEU A 243 -4.10 9.29 -13.09
CA LEU A 243 -3.69 8.75 -11.81
C LEU A 243 -2.95 7.43 -12.04
N PHE A 244 -1.75 7.31 -11.50
CA PHE A 244 -0.94 6.09 -11.54
C PHE A 244 -0.87 5.47 -10.14
N ARG A 245 -1.61 4.39 -9.95
CA ARG A 245 -1.78 3.75 -8.63
C ARG A 245 -0.81 2.58 -8.48
N LEU A 246 0.20 2.76 -7.63
CA LEU A 246 1.11 1.71 -7.19
C LEU A 246 0.56 1.00 -5.96
N TRP A 247 0.56 -0.33 -5.98
CA TRP A 247 0.09 -1.18 -4.87
C TRP A 247 1.01 -2.38 -4.66
N ASN A 248 0.92 -3.01 -3.49
CA ASN A 248 1.81 -4.09 -3.04
C ASN A 248 3.31 -3.70 -3.15
N PHE A 249 3.60 -2.41 -2.93
CA PHE A 249 4.87 -1.78 -3.29
C PHE A 249 6.09 -2.42 -2.60
N ALA A 250 5.99 -2.76 -1.32
CA ALA A 250 7.13 -3.37 -0.60
C ALA A 250 7.47 -4.81 -0.99
N ARG A 251 6.61 -5.52 -1.74
CA ARG A 251 6.82 -6.94 -2.06
C ARG A 251 6.99 -7.17 -3.55
N GLU A 252 5.94 -6.87 -4.31
CA GLU A 252 5.91 -7.01 -5.75
C GLU A 252 5.08 -5.84 -6.27
N PRO A 253 5.73 -4.68 -6.54
CA PRO A 253 5.05 -3.50 -7.03
C PRO A 253 4.23 -3.82 -8.27
N ARG A 254 2.94 -3.50 -8.21
CA ARG A 254 2.01 -3.58 -9.32
C ARG A 254 1.34 -2.23 -9.50
N ALA A 255 0.87 -1.98 -10.71
CA ALA A 255 0.28 -0.70 -11.06
C ALA A 255 -1.02 -0.85 -11.84
N PHE A 256 -1.83 0.20 -11.81
CA PHE A 256 -2.87 0.46 -12.79
C PHE A 256 -3.06 1.97 -12.94
N GLU A 257 -3.77 2.37 -13.97
CA GLU A 257 -4.01 3.78 -14.28
C GLU A 257 -5.50 4.10 -14.29
N LEU A 258 -5.86 5.30 -13.87
CA LEU A 258 -7.19 5.87 -14.03
C LEU A 258 -7.10 7.19 -14.79
N TYR A 259 -8.00 7.37 -15.75
CA TYR A 259 -8.09 8.57 -16.55
C TYR A 259 -9.34 9.36 -16.14
N PRO A 260 -9.32 10.70 -16.20
CA PRO A 260 -10.49 11.51 -15.91
C PRO A 260 -11.66 11.21 -16.88
N PRO A 261 -12.92 11.40 -16.43
CA PRO A 261 -13.31 11.93 -15.12
C PRO A 261 -13.21 10.85 -14.02
N LEU A 262 -12.58 11.20 -12.89
CA LEU A 262 -12.23 10.21 -11.86
C LEU A 262 -13.44 9.66 -11.09
N ASP A 263 -14.52 10.42 -10.99
CA ASP A 263 -15.77 10.01 -10.37
C ASP A 263 -16.47 8.86 -11.12
N ALA A 264 -16.11 8.61 -12.39
CA ALA A 264 -16.51 7.41 -13.12
C ALA A 264 -15.81 6.13 -12.61
N HIS A 265 -14.70 6.27 -11.89
CA HIS A 265 -13.84 5.16 -11.46
C HIS A 265 -13.76 4.98 -9.95
N VAL A 266 -13.94 6.05 -9.17
CA VAL A 266 -13.82 6.02 -7.71
C VAL A 266 -14.89 6.87 -7.04
N SER A 267 -15.27 6.51 -5.81
CA SER A 267 -16.14 7.34 -4.98
C SER A 267 -15.33 8.41 -4.24
N LEU A 268 -15.57 9.68 -4.53
CA LEU A 268 -14.92 10.80 -3.85
C LEU A 268 -15.72 11.18 -2.60
N THR A 269 -15.06 11.17 -1.43
CA THR A 269 -15.65 11.59 -0.15
C THR A 269 -14.82 12.74 0.42
N ALA A 270 -15.46 13.85 0.77
CA ALA A 270 -14.77 14.98 1.39
C ALA A 270 -14.27 14.60 2.79
N THR A 271 -12.96 14.73 3.03
CA THR A 271 -12.31 14.39 4.31
C THR A 271 -11.88 15.63 5.10
N THR A 272 -11.43 16.68 4.40
CA THR A 272 -10.96 17.94 5.00
C THR A 272 -11.57 19.15 4.29
N PHE A 273 -11.93 20.18 5.04
CA PHE A 273 -12.42 21.46 4.50
C PHE A 273 -11.43 22.57 4.84
N GLN A 274 -11.15 23.45 3.88
CA GLN A 274 -10.40 24.68 4.12
C GLN A 274 -11.37 25.83 4.38
N ALA A 275 -11.17 26.57 5.47
CA ALA A 275 -11.85 27.84 5.72
C ALA A 275 -10.96 29.02 5.30
N SER A 276 -11.57 30.07 4.75
CA SER A 276 -10.91 31.33 4.40
C SER A 276 -11.80 32.52 4.76
N PHE A 277 -11.20 33.68 5.03
CA PHE A 277 -11.88 34.94 5.37
C PHE A 277 -12.18 35.83 4.16
N ASN A 278 -12.23 35.23 2.97
CA ASN A 278 -12.36 35.93 1.70
C ASN A 278 -13.84 36.05 1.30
#